data_AF-A0A1G0M9D7-F1
#
_entry.id   AF-A0A1G0M9D7-F1
#
_cell.length_a   1.000
_cell.length_b   1.000
_cell.length_c   1.000
_cell.angle_alpha   90.00
_cell.angle_beta   90.00
_cell.angle_gamma   90.00
#
_symmetry.space_group_name_H-M   'P 1'
#
loop_
_entity.id
_entity.type
_entity.pdbx_description
1 polymer ?
#
loop_
_entity_poly.entity_id
_entity_poly.type
_entity_poly.pdbx_seq_one_letter_code
_entity_poly.pdbx_strand_id
1 'polypeptide(L)'
;MTFSKRIFLTIVLFHLSAHLCHAADVLIVADTKLKPVVEIISGIGKTLKSPLKTYSPSQVMGRLDAVVAEEHARVVVALGREAIAEALRLPPSVLVIYDLVVIPPVISRPNTTGFYMATPAREYAELANSHLRDLNQIAVLGSRDQLNLLARGESALLANYSVKNSFDFVNTLQQLNGADAILLLPDVTVLTATAMEEAYLLSFRKRIPLLGISERNVKDGALFALVVDPVHVGRLIGDYATRALKGANVGQIPPSPPKKFDLFINLDTARKMGIRLPEEMLRSAKRTFP
;
A
#
# COMPACT_ATOMS: atom_id res chain seq x y z
N MET A 1 58.62 -59.45 29.24
CA MET A 1 57.63 -60.11 28.35
C MET A 1 56.38 -60.30 29.20
N THR A 2 55.21 -59.71 28.95
CA THR A 2 54.48 -59.54 27.67
C THR A 2 53.36 -58.50 27.84
N PHE A 3 53.32 -57.56 26.90
CA PHE A 3 52.21 -56.86 26.26
C PHE A 3 50.86 -56.50 26.96
N SER A 4 50.66 -55.18 27.02
CA SER A 4 49.53 -54.39 26.50
C SER A 4 48.18 -54.38 27.22
N LYS A 5 48.01 -53.32 28.03
CA LYS A 5 46.74 -52.71 28.40
C LYS A 5 46.28 -51.74 27.31
N ARG A 6 44.96 -51.51 27.31
CA ARG A 6 44.20 -50.35 26.79
C ARG A 6 43.55 -50.53 25.42
N ILE A 7 42.30 -50.98 25.50
CA ILE A 7 41.24 -50.75 24.52
C ILE A 7 41.07 -49.22 24.36
N PHE A 8 41.33 -48.74 23.15
CA PHE A 8 41.11 -47.35 22.76
C PHE A 8 39.66 -47.22 22.29
N LEU A 9 38.79 -46.67 23.14
CA LEU A 9 37.42 -46.32 22.77
C LEU A 9 37.47 -44.96 22.06
N THR A 10 37.58 -44.96 20.74
CA THR A 10 37.48 -43.76 19.92
C THR A 10 36.03 -43.27 19.92
N ILE A 11 35.72 -42.31 20.80
CA ILE A 11 34.47 -41.55 20.74
C ILE A 11 34.55 -40.67 19.49
N VAL A 12 33.85 -41.06 18.43
CA VAL A 12 33.59 -40.20 17.28
C VAL A 12 32.62 -39.12 17.75
N LEU A 13 33.16 -37.95 18.08
CA LEU A 13 32.38 -36.71 18.21
C LEU A 13 31.86 -36.36 16.81
N PHE A 14 30.65 -36.83 16.50
CA PHE A 14 29.84 -36.22 15.45
C PHE A 14 29.60 -34.77 15.88
N HIS A 15 30.34 -33.83 15.29
CA HIS A 15 29.91 -32.45 15.22
C HIS A 15 28.61 -32.43 14.41
N LEU A 16 27.49 -32.65 15.09
CA LEU A 16 26.21 -32.13 14.62
C LEU A 16 26.41 -30.62 14.59
N SER A 17 26.66 -30.09 13.41
CA SER A 17 26.37 -28.71 13.08
C SER A 17 24.88 -28.55 13.34
N ALA A 18 24.52 -28.20 14.57
CA ALA A 18 23.23 -27.63 14.86
C ALA A 18 23.20 -26.35 14.04
N HIS A 19 22.67 -26.44 12.82
CA HIS A 19 22.11 -25.27 12.17
C HIS A 19 21.12 -24.76 13.21
N LEU A 20 21.50 -23.68 13.89
CA LEU A 20 20.55 -22.82 14.59
C LEU A 20 19.57 -22.41 13.49
N CYS A 21 18.53 -23.21 13.30
CA CYS A 21 17.38 -22.85 12.51
C CYS A 21 16.79 -21.69 13.26
N HIS A 22 17.20 -20.48 12.87
CA HIS A 22 16.74 -19.26 13.51
C HIS A 22 15.30 -19.10 13.08
N ALA A 23 14.40 -19.61 13.91
CA ALA A 23 12.96 -19.47 13.77
C ALA A 23 12.64 -17.97 13.64
N ALA A 24 11.81 -17.62 12.66
CA ALA A 24 11.32 -16.27 12.49
C ALA A 24 9.93 -16.16 13.10
N ASP A 25 9.77 -15.31 14.12
CA ASP A 25 8.45 -15.03 14.72
C ASP A 25 7.48 -14.43 13.69
N VAL A 26 8.03 -13.69 12.72
CA VAL A 26 7.30 -12.98 11.67
C VAL A 26 7.85 -13.32 10.29
N LEU A 27 6.98 -13.72 9.36
CA LEU A 27 7.31 -13.80 7.94
C LEU A 27 6.72 -12.61 7.19
N ILE A 28 7.47 -12.11 6.21
CA ILE A 28 6.99 -11.16 5.21
C ILE A 28 6.95 -11.87 3.86
N VAL A 29 5.79 -11.88 3.21
CA VAL A 29 5.63 -12.36 1.84
C VAL A 29 5.42 -11.15 0.94
N ALA A 30 6.42 -10.83 0.11
CA ALA A 30 6.40 -9.59 -0.69
C ALA A 30 7.36 -9.62 -1.88
N ASP A 31 7.06 -8.84 -2.93
CA ASP A 31 8.02 -8.60 -4.03
C ASP A 31 8.93 -7.41 -3.69
N THR A 32 10.15 -7.70 -3.25
CA THR A 32 11.16 -6.71 -2.83
C THR A 32 11.76 -5.90 -3.98
N LYS A 33 11.41 -6.21 -5.25
CA LYS A 33 11.78 -5.37 -6.39
C LYS A 33 11.01 -4.06 -6.43
N LEU A 34 9.87 -3.99 -5.74
CA LEU A 34 9.03 -2.80 -5.70
C LEU A 34 9.47 -1.85 -4.58
N LYS A 35 9.76 -0.61 -4.93
CA LYS A 35 10.20 0.42 -3.96
C LYS A 35 9.26 0.58 -2.75
N PRO A 36 7.92 0.66 -2.91
CA PRO A 36 7.01 0.78 -1.76
C PRO A 36 7.11 -0.40 -0.79
N VAL A 37 7.34 -1.63 -1.31
CA VAL A 37 7.52 -2.83 -0.49
C VAL A 37 8.75 -2.70 0.39
N VAL A 38 9.89 -2.26 -0.18
CA VAL A 38 11.14 -2.08 0.58
C VAL A 38 10.97 -1.03 1.69
N GLU A 39 10.26 0.06 1.42
CA GLU A 39 9.98 1.12 2.39
C GLU A 39 9.06 0.63 3.53
N ILE A 40 8.04 -0.18 3.21
CA ILE A 40 7.18 -0.83 4.22
C ILE A 40 8.00 -1.77 5.09
N ILE A 41 8.82 -2.65 4.50
CA ILE A 41 9.68 -3.59 5.25
C ILE A 41 10.64 -2.83 6.16
N SER A 42 11.23 -1.73 5.68
CA SER A 42 12.05 -0.84 6.50
C SER A 42 11.27 -0.24 7.67
N GLY A 43 10.01 0.18 7.44
CA GLY A 43 9.12 0.66 8.49
C GLY A 43 8.79 -0.39 9.55
N ILE A 44 8.53 -1.63 9.13
CA ILE A 44 8.28 -2.78 10.02
C ILE A 44 9.48 -2.99 10.95
N GLY A 45 10.69 -3.04 10.39
CA GLY A 45 11.92 -3.23 11.15
C GLY A 45 12.23 -2.12 12.18
N LYS A 46 11.59 -0.94 12.07
CA LYS A 46 11.75 0.16 13.06
C LYS A 46 10.93 -0.05 14.34
N THR A 47 9.93 -0.90 14.32
CA THR A 47 8.99 -1.12 15.43
C THR A 47 8.96 -2.57 15.91
N LEU A 48 9.17 -3.51 14.99
CA LEU A 48 9.29 -4.93 15.29
C LEU A 48 10.64 -5.24 15.96
N LYS A 49 10.58 -5.89 17.12
CA LYS A 49 11.76 -6.30 17.89
C LYS A 49 12.06 -7.80 17.83
N SER A 50 11.29 -8.54 17.04
CA SER A 50 11.42 -9.99 16.86
C SER A 50 12.12 -10.32 15.54
N PRO A 51 12.74 -11.51 15.42
CA PRO A 51 13.30 -11.99 14.17
C PRO A 51 12.25 -12.02 13.06
N LEU A 52 12.65 -11.55 11.87
CA LEU A 52 11.81 -11.53 10.68
C LEU A 52 12.56 -12.13 9.49
N LYS A 53 11.83 -12.82 8.61
CA LYS A 53 12.33 -13.28 7.32
C LYS A 53 11.39 -12.87 6.19
N THR A 54 11.97 -12.59 5.02
CA THR A 54 11.21 -12.16 3.85
C THR A 54 11.33 -13.21 2.75
N TYR A 55 10.19 -13.56 2.15
CA TYR A 55 10.08 -14.45 0.99
C TYR A 55 9.32 -13.75 -0.14
N SER A 56 9.65 -14.06 -1.38
CA SER A 56 8.82 -13.66 -2.52
C SER A 56 7.55 -14.51 -2.61
N PRO A 57 6.46 -14.00 -3.21
CA PRO A 57 5.27 -14.80 -3.47
C PRO A 57 5.57 -16.11 -4.21
N SER A 58 6.48 -16.06 -5.20
CA SER A 58 6.92 -17.24 -5.95
C SER A 58 7.65 -18.29 -5.11
N GLN A 59 8.35 -17.91 -4.04
CA GLN A 59 9.05 -18.85 -3.16
C GLN A 59 8.08 -19.64 -2.26
N VAL A 60 6.92 -19.07 -1.96
CA VAL A 60 5.94 -19.65 -1.02
C VAL A 60 4.67 -20.17 -1.69
N MET A 61 4.55 -20.00 -3.01
CA MET A 61 3.35 -20.38 -3.77
C MET A 61 2.96 -21.84 -3.52
N GLY A 62 1.77 -22.05 -2.97
CA GLY A 62 1.22 -23.38 -2.66
C GLY A 62 1.87 -24.10 -1.48
N ARG A 63 2.77 -23.45 -0.74
CA ARG A 63 3.51 -24.06 0.39
C ARG A 63 3.76 -23.12 1.57
N LEU A 64 3.07 -21.98 1.65
CA LEU A 64 3.30 -20.98 2.68
C LEU A 64 3.03 -21.53 4.10
N ASP A 65 2.09 -22.45 4.24
CA ASP A 65 1.82 -23.18 5.48
C ASP A 65 3.01 -24.00 5.97
N ALA A 66 3.68 -24.72 5.07
CA ALA A 66 4.89 -25.47 5.38
C ALA A 66 6.03 -24.53 5.79
N VAL A 67 6.23 -23.42 5.06
CA VAL A 67 7.25 -22.41 5.40
C VAL A 67 6.98 -21.77 6.77
N VAL A 68 5.71 -21.46 7.08
CA VAL A 68 5.33 -20.96 8.41
C VAL A 68 5.63 -21.97 9.51
N ALA A 69 5.39 -23.26 9.27
CA ALA A 69 5.69 -24.32 10.22
C ALA A 69 7.20 -24.53 10.42
N GLU A 70 7.98 -24.55 9.33
CA GLU A 70 9.45 -24.65 9.32
C GLU A 70 10.09 -23.49 10.08
N GLU A 71 9.56 -22.29 9.91
CA GLU A 71 10.06 -21.06 10.53
C GLU A 71 9.48 -20.79 11.92
N HIS A 72 8.52 -21.61 12.36
CA HIS A 72 7.73 -21.43 13.59
C HIS A 72 7.07 -20.05 13.70
N ALA A 73 6.66 -19.47 12.56
CA ALA A 73 6.12 -18.13 12.51
C ALA A 73 4.70 -18.06 13.08
N ARG A 74 4.43 -16.99 13.83
CA ARG A 74 3.10 -16.71 14.40
C ARG A 74 2.37 -15.57 13.69
N VAL A 75 3.12 -14.76 12.94
CA VAL A 75 2.59 -13.63 12.16
C VAL A 75 3.10 -13.72 10.73
N VAL A 76 2.21 -13.55 9.76
CA VAL A 76 2.54 -13.37 8.35
C VAL A 76 2.08 -12.00 7.90
N VAL A 77 3.02 -11.20 7.41
CA VAL A 77 2.75 -9.94 6.72
C VAL A 77 2.70 -10.22 5.22
N ALA A 78 1.54 -10.04 4.60
CA ALA A 78 1.32 -10.31 3.18
C ALA A 78 1.18 -9.00 2.39
N LEU A 79 2.16 -8.69 1.55
CA LEU A 79 2.21 -7.44 0.79
C LEU A 79 1.88 -7.71 -0.69
N GLY A 80 0.66 -7.34 -1.11
CA GLY A 80 0.17 -7.49 -2.47
C GLY A 80 -0.72 -8.73 -2.69
N ARG A 81 -1.44 -8.75 -3.82
CA ARG A 81 -2.51 -9.73 -4.08
C ARG A 81 -2.06 -11.18 -4.03
N GLU A 82 -0.91 -11.51 -4.63
CA GLU A 82 -0.39 -12.89 -4.66
C GLU A 82 -0.02 -13.37 -3.25
N ALA A 83 0.70 -12.54 -2.49
CA ALA A 83 1.05 -12.81 -1.10
C ALA A 83 -0.20 -13.02 -0.23
N ILE A 84 -1.22 -12.18 -0.42
CA ILE A 84 -2.49 -12.26 0.31
C ILE A 84 -3.24 -13.54 -0.03
N ALA A 85 -3.29 -13.93 -1.31
CA ALA A 85 -3.96 -15.15 -1.73
C ALA A 85 -3.37 -16.40 -1.06
N GLU A 86 -2.04 -16.46 -0.91
CA GLU A 86 -1.37 -17.52 -0.15
C GLU A 86 -1.66 -17.41 1.36
N ALA A 87 -1.52 -16.21 1.94
CA ALA A 87 -1.66 -16.00 3.38
C ALA A 87 -3.08 -16.27 3.90
N LEU A 88 -4.13 -16.01 3.10
CA LEU A 88 -5.52 -16.26 3.48
C LEU A 88 -5.85 -17.77 3.60
N ARG A 89 -5.00 -18.66 3.07
CA ARG A 89 -5.14 -20.12 3.22
C ARG A 89 -4.53 -20.66 4.52
N LEU A 90 -3.79 -19.83 5.26
CA LEU A 90 -3.14 -20.23 6.51
C LEU A 90 -4.16 -20.53 7.62
N PRO A 91 -3.79 -21.39 8.59
CA PRO A 91 -4.66 -21.69 9.72
C PRO A 91 -4.89 -20.45 10.63
N PRO A 92 -6.02 -20.41 11.36
CA PRO A 92 -6.36 -19.35 12.32
C PRO A 92 -5.30 -19.03 13.38
N SER A 93 -4.46 -20.01 13.71
CA SER A 93 -3.36 -19.88 14.68
C SER A 93 -2.29 -18.86 14.25
N VAL A 94 -2.19 -18.56 12.96
CA VAL A 94 -1.21 -17.63 12.41
C VAL A 94 -1.91 -16.30 12.11
N LEU A 95 -1.51 -15.20 12.73
CA LEU A 95 -2.06 -13.88 12.40
C LEU A 95 -1.64 -13.48 10.98
N VAL A 96 -2.59 -13.01 10.17
CA VAL A 96 -2.30 -12.37 8.87
C VAL A 96 -2.50 -10.86 8.98
N ILE A 97 -1.46 -10.10 8.62
CA ILE A 97 -1.54 -8.64 8.43
C ILE A 97 -1.28 -8.38 6.95
N TYR A 98 -2.27 -7.88 6.21
CA TYR A 98 -2.08 -7.58 4.79
C TYR A 98 -1.91 -6.09 4.50
N ASP A 99 -1.28 -5.77 3.38
CA ASP A 99 -1.23 -4.42 2.80
C ASP A 99 -0.99 -4.49 1.28
N LEU A 100 -0.91 -3.33 0.61
CA LEU A 100 -0.68 -3.17 -0.83
C LEU A 100 -1.79 -3.76 -1.72
N VAL A 101 -3.03 -3.56 -1.29
CA VAL A 101 -4.22 -3.82 -2.10
C VAL A 101 -5.14 -2.61 -2.11
N VAL A 102 -5.69 -2.27 -3.27
CA VAL A 102 -6.66 -1.18 -3.40
C VAL A 102 -8.01 -1.59 -2.81
N ILE A 103 -8.48 -2.77 -3.22
CA ILE A 103 -9.73 -3.36 -2.74
C ILE A 103 -9.37 -4.41 -1.68
N PRO A 104 -9.83 -4.27 -0.43
CA PRO A 104 -9.58 -5.28 0.59
C PRO A 104 -10.23 -6.61 0.19
N PRO A 105 -9.55 -7.75 0.41
CA PRO A 105 -10.11 -9.05 0.09
C PRO A 105 -11.29 -9.37 1.01
N VAL A 106 -12.17 -10.28 0.58
CA VAL A 106 -13.16 -10.88 1.48
C VAL A 106 -12.41 -11.70 2.53
N ILE A 107 -12.56 -11.32 3.79
CA ILE A 107 -11.92 -12.00 4.91
C ILE A 107 -12.79 -13.20 5.32
N SER A 108 -12.37 -14.39 4.93
CA SER A 108 -13.05 -15.65 5.25
C SER A 108 -12.48 -16.36 6.49
N ARG A 109 -11.38 -15.85 7.06
CA ARG A 109 -10.69 -16.44 8.21
C ARG A 109 -10.57 -15.47 9.39
N PRO A 110 -10.66 -15.95 10.64
CA PRO A 110 -10.37 -15.12 11.80
C PRO A 110 -8.88 -14.80 11.88
N ASN A 111 -8.54 -13.89 12.78
CA ASN A 111 -7.16 -13.47 13.05
C ASN A 111 -6.50 -12.89 11.78
N THR A 112 -7.18 -11.94 11.15
CA THR A 112 -6.73 -11.28 9.92
C THR A 112 -7.10 -9.81 9.97
N THR A 113 -6.11 -8.95 9.78
CA THR A 113 -6.28 -7.51 9.69
C THR A 113 -5.40 -6.97 8.57
N GLY A 114 -5.40 -5.66 8.35
CA GLY A 114 -4.51 -5.08 7.37
C GLY A 114 -4.79 -3.62 7.07
N PHE A 115 -4.04 -3.14 6.08
CA PHE A 115 -4.22 -1.85 5.48
C PHE A 115 -4.59 -2.02 4.00
N TYR A 116 -5.32 -1.05 3.45
CA TYR A 116 -5.64 -1.03 2.03
C TYR A 116 -5.48 0.38 1.45
N MET A 117 -5.08 0.45 0.20
CA MET A 117 -4.70 1.67 -0.50
C MET A 117 -5.92 2.36 -1.13
N ALA A 118 -6.93 2.69 -0.31
CA ALA A 118 -8.00 3.54 -0.79
C ALA A 118 -7.50 4.96 -1.02
N THR A 119 -7.90 5.57 -2.13
CA THR A 119 -7.66 7.01 -2.36
C THR A 119 -8.36 7.80 -1.24
N PRO A 120 -7.66 8.71 -0.55
CA PRO A 120 -8.22 9.50 0.55
C PRO A 120 -9.09 10.64 0.01
N ALA A 121 -10.18 10.30 -0.69
CA ALA A 121 -11.00 11.26 -1.44
C ALA A 121 -11.60 12.36 -0.57
N ARG A 122 -11.88 12.06 0.71
CA ARG A 122 -12.30 13.06 1.69
C ARG A 122 -11.19 14.07 1.94
N GLU A 123 -9.97 13.62 2.18
CA GLU A 123 -8.82 14.48 2.43
C GLU A 123 -8.47 15.31 1.19
N TYR A 124 -8.66 14.78 -0.02
CA TYR A 124 -8.61 15.59 -1.25
C TYR A 124 -9.67 16.69 -1.25
N ALA A 125 -10.93 16.36 -0.95
CA ALA A 125 -12.02 17.33 -0.92
C ALA A 125 -11.80 18.40 0.17
N GLU A 126 -11.34 18.01 1.36
CA GLU A 126 -11.03 18.92 2.47
C GLU A 126 -9.86 19.86 2.11
N LEU A 127 -8.77 19.31 1.57
CA LEU A 127 -7.62 20.10 1.14
C LEU A 127 -7.99 21.08 0.04
N ALA A 128 -8.75 20.61 -0.96
CA ALA A 128 -9.22 21.41 -2.08
C ALA A 128 -10.18 22.50 -1.61
N ASN A 129 -11.20 22.19 -0.81
CA ASN A 129 -12.16 23.16 -0.26
C ASN A 129 -11.48 24.24 0.61
N SER A 130 -10.44 23.86 1.36
CA SER A 130 -9.75 24.78 2.26
C SER A 130 -8.81 25.76 1.53
N HIS A 131 -8.32 25.40 0.33
CA HIS A 131 -7.22 26.13 -0.32
C HIS A 131 -7.51 26.59 -1.75
N LEU A 132 -8.39 25.91 -2.47
CA LEU A 132 -8.80 26.24 -3.82
C LEU A 132 -10.20 26.87 -3.75
N ARG A 133 -10.27 28.17 -4.07
CA ARG A 133 -11.55 28.91 -4.03
C ARG A 133 -12.50 28.39 -5.11
N ASP A 134 -13.80 28.49 -4.83
CA ASP A 134 -14.90 28.29 -5.80
C ASP A 134 -15.02 26.88 -6.40
N LEU A 135 -14.51 25.84 -5.72
CA LEU A 135 -14.74 24.46 -6.13
C LEU A 135 -16.17 24.02 -5.75
N ASN A 136 -16.95 23.68 -6.77
CA ASN A 136 -18.30 23.13 -6.63
C ASN A 136 -18.31 21.62 -6.85
N GLN A 137 -17.42 21.09 -7.69
CA GLN A 137 -17.41 19.68 -8.05
C GLN A 137 -16.01 19.15 -8.38
N ILE A 138 -15.63 18.06 -7.72
CA ILE A 138 -14.48 17.21 -8.06
C ILE A 138 -15.02 15.94 -8.70
N ALA A 139 -14.73 15.75 -9.97
CA ALA A 139 -15.07 14.53 -10.70
C ALA A 139 -14.12 13.40 -10.27
N VAL A 140 -14.67 12.33 -9.72
CA VAL A 140 -13.92 11.14 -9.29
C VAL A 140 -14.16 10.03 -10.31
N LEU A 141 -13.12 9.65 -11.05
CA LEU A 141 -13.20 8.63 -12.10
C LEU A 141 -12.55 7.33 -11.61
N GLY A 142 -13.29 6.24 -11.65
CA GLY A 142 -12.75 4.91 -11.38
C GLY A 142 -13.76 3.78 -11.61
N SER A 143 -13.33 2.56 -11.35
CA SER A 143 -14.21 1.39 -11.48
C SER A 143 -15.29 1.39 -10.39
N ARG A 144 -16.39 0.68 -10.66
CA ARG A 144 -17.52 0.59 -9.74
C ARG A 144 -17.11 0.13 -8.34
N ASP A 145 -16.19 -0.84 -8.25
CA ASP A 145 -15.72 -1.35 -6.97
C ASP A 145 -14.93 -0.31 -6.18
N GLN A 146 -14.11 0.51 -6.85
CA GLN A 146 -13.39 1.60 -6.21
C GLN A 146 -14.35 2.69 -5.72
N LEU A 147 -15.32 3.08 -6.55
CA LEU A 147 -16.32 4.09 -6.18
C LEU A 147 -17.16 3.63 -4.99
N ASN A 148 -17.51 2.34 -4.91
CA ASN A 148 -18.21 1.76 -3.76
C ASN A 148 -17.39 1.85 -2.46
N LEU A 149 -16.06 1.81 -2.52
CA LEU A 149 -15.20 2.00 -1.35
C LEU A 149 -15.20 3.45 -0.86
N LEU A 150 -15.37 4.42 -1.77
CA LEU A 150 -15.44 5.85 -1.45
C LEU A 150 -16.79 6.28 -0.87
N ALA A 151 -17.88 5.60 -1.27
CA ALA A 151 -19.26 5.91 -0.85
C ALA A 151 -19.48 5.87 0.68
N ARG A 152 -18.52 5.35 1.46
CA ARG A 152 -18.58 5.33 2.93
C ARG A 152 -18.25 6.67 3.60
N GLY A 153 -18.09 7.76 2.86
CA GLY A 153 -17.66 9.03 3.43
C GLY A 153 -18.01 10.30 2.66
N GLU A 154 -19.17 10.32 1.99
CA GLU A 154 -19.65 11.37 1.08
C GLU A 154 -19.30 12.81 1.51
N SER A 155 -18.59 13.51 0.62
CA SER A 155 -18.57 14.96 0.56
C SER A 155 -19.43 15.38 -0.62
N ALA A 156 -20.27 16.41 -0.44
CA ALA A 156 -21.12 16.95 -1.51
C ALA A 156 -20.33 17.45 -2.73
N LEU A 157 -19.01 17.65 -2.58
CA LEU A 157 -18.11 18.06 -3.66
C LEU A 157 -17.75 16.90 -4.61
N LEU A 158 -17.94 15.64 -4.22
CA LEU A 158 -17.47 14.50 -5.02
C LEU A 158 -18.58 14.01 -5.95
N ALA A 159 -18.34 14.08 -7.27
CA ALA A 159 -19.20 13.50 -8.29
C ALA A 159 -18.54 12.25 -8.87
N ASN A 160 -19.18 11.09 -8.71
CA ASN A 160 -18.61 9.81 -9.10
C ASN A 160 -18.94 9.47 -10.56
N TYR A 161 -17.92 9.14 -11.35
CA TYR A 161 -18.02 8.73 -12.75
C TYR A 161 -17.43 7.32 -12.90
N SER A 162 -18.29 6.34 -13.13
CA SER A 162 -17.87 4.94 -13.31
C SER A 162 -17.25 4.75 -14.69
N VAL A 163 -16.05 4.21 -14.72
CA VAL A 163 -15.33 3.86 -15.96
C VAL A 163 -14.89 2.41 -15.92
N LYS A 164 -14.90 1.72 -17.07
CA LYS A 164 -14.62 0.27 -17.15
C LYS A 164 -13.24 -0.07 -17.69
N ASN A 165 -12.63 0.84 -18.44
CA ASN A 165 -11.33 0.67 -19.07
C ASN A 165 -10.76 2.03 -19.47
N SER A 166 -9.54 2.03 -20.02
CA SER A 166 -8.83 3.23 -20.45
C SER A 166 -9.56 4.05 -21.53
N PHE A 167 -10.24 3.40 -22.48
CA PHE A 167 -11.00 4.09 -23.53
C PHE A 167 -12.21 4.82 -22.96
N ASP A 168 -12.98 4.15 -22.11
CA ASP A 168 -14.12 4.72 -21.39
C ASP A 168 -13.71 5.92 -20.52
N PHE A 169 -12.55 5.81 -19.86
CA PHE A 169 -11.96 6.90 -19.08
C PHE A 169 -11.65 8.14 -19.92
N VAL A 170 -10.94 7.98 -21.05
CA VAL A 170 -10.62 9.12 -21.92
C VAL A 170 -11.90 9.74 -22.51
N ASN A 171 -12.87 8.93 -22.95
CA ASN A 171 -14.14 9.45 -23.45
C ASN A 171 -14.92 10.21 -22.38
N THR A 172 -14.94 9.70 -21.15
CA THR A 172 -15.57 10.38 -20.01
C THR A 172 -14.90 11.73 -19.78
N LEU A 173 -13.57 11.81 -19.80
CA LEU A 173 -12.85 13.08 -19.66
C LEU A 173 -13.14 14.07 -20.79
N GLN A 174 -13.29 13.60 -22.04
CA GLN A 174 -13.64 14.44 -23.18
C GLN A 174 -15.04 15.05 -23.00
N GLN A 175 -15.99 14.27 -22.49
CA GLN A 175 -17.37 14.69 -22.27
C GLN A 175 -17.58 15.44 -20.95
N LEU A 176 -16.61 15.35 -20.03
CA LEU A 176 -16.68 15.99 -18.73
C LEU A 176 -16.74 17.52 -18.88
N ASN A 177 -17.79 18.11 -18.33
CA ASN A 177 -18.05 19.54 -18.31
C ASN A 177 -18.53 19.95 -16.92
N GLY A 178 -18.15 21.15 -16.46
CA GLY A 178 -18.61 21.69 -15.17
C GLY A 178 -17.95 21.09 -13.92
N ALA A 179 -16.93 20.24 -14.07
CA ALA A 179 -16.08 19.82 -12.97
C ALA A 179 -14.92 20.82 -12.79
N ASP A 180 -14.58 21.11 -11.55
CA ASP A 180 -13.51 22.06 -11.20
C ASP A 180 -12.17 21.35 -10.97
N ALA A 181 -12.20 20.05 -10.70
CA ALA A 181 -11.02 19.19 -10.64
C ALA A 181 -11.39 17.74 -11.00
N ILE A 182 -10.37 16.95 -11.33
CA ILE A 182 -10.49 15.51 -11.60
C ILE A 182 -9.63 14.74 -10.60
N LEU A 183 -10.23 13.89 -9.78
CA LEU A 183 -9.52 12.96 -8.90
C LEU A 183 -9.37 11.59 -9.57
N LEU A 184 -8.13 11.14 -9.68
CA LEU A 184 -7.80 9.80 -10.17
C LEU A 184 -7.96 8.74 -9.08
N LEU A 185 -8.39 7.53 -9.45
CA LEU A 185 -8.37 6.35 -8.58
C LEU A 185 -7.37 5.29 -9.11
N PRO A 186 -6.64 4.58 -8.23
CA PRO A 186 -5.57 3.66 -8.61
C PRO A 186 -6.10 2.41 -9.31
N ASP A 187 -6.26 2.47 -10.63
CA ASP A 187 -6.64 1.33 -11.47
C ASP A 187 -5.68 1.21 -12.67
N VAL A 188 -4.84 0.18 -12.66
CA VAL A 188 -3.83 -0.05 -13.71
C VAL A 188 -4.43 -0.42 -15.06
N THR A 189 -5.69 -0.86 -15.10
CA THR A 189 -6.40 -1.19 -16.35
C THR A 189 -7.03 0.05 -16.99
N VAL A 190 -7.32 1.06 -16.18
CA VAL A 190 -7.89 2.34 -16.61
C VAL A 190 -6.79 3.39 -16.86
N LEU A 191 -5.85 3.54 -15.92
CA LEU A 191 -4.78 4.54 -15.94
C LEU A 191 -3.54 4.04 -16.70
N THR A 192 -3.72 3.61 -17.95
CA THR A 192 -2.59 3.24 -18.82
C THR A 192 -1.75 4.47 -19.17
N ALA A 193 -0.49 4.27 -19.60
CA ALA A 193 0.39 5.38 -19.97
C ALA A 193 -0.26 6.30 -21.03
N THR A 194 -0.81 5.72 -22.10
CA THR A 194 -1.50 6.45 -23.16
C THR A 194 -2.74 7.19 -22.65
N ALA A 195 -3.54 6.57 -21.78
CA ALA A 195 -4.72 7.21 -21.22
C ALA A 195 -4.36 8.39 -20.32
N MET A 196 -3.26 8.27 -19.57
CA MET A 196 -2.75 9.34 -18.71
C MET A 196 -2.18 10.51 -19.52
N GLU A 197 -1.46 10.25 -20.62
CA GLU A 197 -1.00 11.30 -21.55
C GLU A 197 -2.17 12.13 -22.08
N GLU A 198 -3.22 11.46 -22.57
CA GLU A 198 -4.44 12.14 -23.01
C GLU A 198 -5.16 12.87 -21.88
N ALA A 199 -5.20 12.29 -20.68
CA ALA A 199 -5.80 12.94 -19.52
C ALA A 199 -5.09 14.26 -19.17
N TYR A 200 -3.76 14.31 -19.18
CA TYR A 200 -3.02 15.54 -18.95
C TYR A 200 -3.32 16.59 -20.03
N LEU A 201 -3.34 16.19 -21.31
CA LEU A 201 -3.68 17.10 -22.42
C LEU A 201 -5.10 17.67 -22.29
N LEU A 202 -6.09 16.81 -22.01
CA LEU A 202 -7.49 17.22 -21.82
C LEU A 202 -7.65 18.12 -20.60
N SER A 203 -6.97 17.79 -19.49
CA SER A 203 -6.92 18.59 -18.27
C SER A 203 -6.44 20.01 -18.54
N PHE A 204 -5.32 20.18 -19.26
CA PHE A 204 -4.82 21.50 -19.67
C PHE A 204 -5.75 22.23 -20.64
N ARG A 205 -6.28 21.56 -21.67
CA ARG A 205 -7.18 22.18 -22.66
C ARG A 205 -8.48 22.68 -22.04
N LYS A 206 -9.04 21.92 -21.09
CA LYS A 206 -10.28 22.27 -20.38
C LYS A 206 -10.02 23.18 -19.17
N ARG A 207 -8.77 23.39 -18.77
CA ARG A 207 -8.36 24.05 -17.51
C ARG A 207 -8.98 23.40 -16.26
N ILE A 208 -9.08 22.07 -16.27
CA ILE A 208 -9.57 21.29 -15.13
C ILE A 208 -8.38 20.52 -14.55
N PRO A 209 -7.81 20.92 -13.39
CA PRO A 209 -6.63 20.27 -12.82
C PRO A 209 -6.89 18.80 -12.46
N LEU A 210 -5.88 17.97 -12.74
CA LEU A 210 -5.82 16.60 -12.24
C LEU A 210 -5.26 16.57 -10.81
N LEU A 211 -5.93 15.83 -9.94
CA LEU A 211 -5.48 15.45 -8.62
C LEU A 211 -4.95 14.02 -8.72
N GLY A 212 -3.63 13.89 -8.64
CA GLY A 212 -2.91 12.63 -8.86
C GLY A 212 -2.98 11.71 -7.66
N ILE A 213 -2.53 10.47 -7.82
CA ILE A 213 -2.49 9.42 -6.75
C ILE A 213 -1.06 9.01 -6.40
N SER A 214 -0.08 9.64 -7.04
CA SER A 214 1.33 9.34 -6.85
C SER A 214 2.17 10.59 -7.10
N GLU A 215 3.37 10.60 -6.53
CA GLU A 215 4.38 11.60 -6.82
C GLU A 215 4.69 11.69 -8.32
N ARG A 216 4.65 10.54 -9.03
CA ARG A 216 4.85 10.49 -10.47
C ARG A 216 3.78 11.29 -11.21
N ASN A 217 2.51 11.17 -10.84
CA ASN A 217 1.46 11.95 -11.50
C ASN A 217 1.70 13.46 -11.35
N VAL A 218 2.18 13.90 -10.19
CA VAL A 218 2.51 15.30 -9.95
C VAL A 218 3.66 15.76 -10.86
N LYS A 219 4.72 14.95 -10.98
CA LYS A 219 5.82 15.22 -11.93
C LYS A 219 5.34 15.30 -13.39
N ASP A 220 4.38 14.46 -13.75
CA ASP A 220 3.88 14.33 -15.12
C ASP A 220 2.80 15.39 -15.46
N GLY A 221 2.34 16.19 -14.49
CA GLY A 221 1.48 17.35 -14.74
C GLY A 221 0.23 17.46 -13.87
N ALA A 222 -0.05 16.51 -12.98
CA ALA A 222 -1.11 16.67 -11.98
C ALA A 222 -0.78 17.83 -11.02
N LEU A 223 -1.81 18.57 -10.57
CA LEU A 223 -1.65 19.74 -9.71
C LEU A 223 -1.06 19.37 -8.35
N PHE A 224 -1.63 18.36 -7.71
CA PHE A 224 -1.08 17.80 -6.48
C PHE A 224 -1.51 16.34 -6.29
N ALA A 225 -0.86 15.64 -5.36
CA ALA A 225 -1.26 14.31 -4.91
C ALA A 225 -1.03 14.15 -3.41
N LEU A 226 -1.94 13.44 -2.76
CA LEU A 226 -1.80 12.90 -1.42
C LEU A 226 -1.34 11.45 -1.55
N VAL A 227 -0.14 11.16 -1.05
CA VAL A 227 0.48 9.84 -1.19
C VAL A 227 0.74 9.26 0.19
N VAL A 228 0.32 8.02 0.40
CA VAL A 228 0.58 7.30 1.65
C VAL A 228 2.08 7.21 1.90
N ASP A 229 2.52 7.47 3.13
CA ASP A 229 3.89 7.22 3.59
C ASP A 229 4.08 5.71 3.86
N PRO A 230 4.81 4.96 3.00
CA PRO A 230 4.92 3.51 3.16
C PRO A 230 5.73 3.12 4.41
N VAL A 231 6.68 3.96 4.83
CA VAL A 231 7.45 3.73 6.06
C VAL A 231 6.55 3.88 7.28
N HIS A 232 5.61 4.83 7.27
CA HIS A 232 4.62 4.97 8.34
C HIS A 232 3.70 3.75 8.43
N VAL A 233 3.18 3.26 7.31
CA VAL A 233 2.36 2.04 7.29
C VAL A 233 3.16 0.84 7.80
N GLY A 234 4.42 0.71 7.37
CA GLY A 234 5.32 -0.32 7.90
C GLY A 234 5.46 -0.28 9.42
N ARG A 235 5.58 0.91 10.03
CA ARG A 235 5.62 1.04 11.51
C ARG A 235 4.32 0.55 12.15
N LEU A 236 3.17 0.87 11.58
CA LEU A 236 1.88 0.38 12.09
C LEU A 236 1.80 -1.15 12.03
N ILE A 237 2.27 -1.75 10.92
CA ILE A 237 2.32 -3.22 10.76
C ILE A 237 3.26 -3.84 11.80
N GLY A 238 4.45 -3.28 12.00
CA GLY A 238 5.41 -3.79 12.99
C GLY A 238 4.91 -3.65 14.43
N ASP A 239 4.20 -2.57 14.76
CA ASP A 239 3.51 -2.40 16.04
C ASP A 239 2.39 -3.45 16.22
N TYR A 240 1.61 -3.70 15.17
CA TYR A 240 0.55 -4.72 15.17
C TYR A 240 1.13 -6.12 15.39
N ALA A 241 2.17 -6.47 14.65
CA ALA A 241 2.88 -7.75 14.82
C ALA A 241 3.47 -7.87 16.24
N THR A 242 4.13 -6.84 16.74
CA THR A 242 4.70 -6.82 18.10
C THR A 242 3.63 -7.04 19.18
N ARG A 243 2.48 -6.39 19.06
CA ARG A 243 1.36 -6.56 19.99
C ARG A 243 0.77 -7.97 19.90
N ALA A 244 0.63 -8.52 18.71
CA ALA A 244 0.12 -9.87 18.49
C ALA A 244 1.04 -10.95 19.08
N LEU A 245 2.36 -10.81 18.91
CA LEU A 245 3.35 -11.72 19.51
C LEU A 245 3.32 -11.71 21.05
N LYS A 246 2.79 -10.63 21.66
CA LYS A 246 2.53 -10.49 23.09
C LYS A 246 1.12 -10.92 23.53
N GLY A 247 0.33 -11.50 22.63
CA GLY A 247 -1.00 -12.04 22.92
C GLY A 247 -2.16 -11.06 22.72
N ALA A 248 -1.93 -9.86 22.20
CA ALA A 248 -3.03 -8.96 21.88
C ALA A 248 -3.83 -9.47 20.67
N ASN A 249 -5.15 -9.31 20.71
CA ASN A 249 -6.05 -9.78 19.65
C ASN A 249 -6.13 -8.80 18.46
N VAL A 250 -4.99 -8.59 17.80
CA VAL A 250 -4.84 -7.60 16.72
C VAL A 250 -5.63 -7.99 15.47
N GLY A 251 -5.81 -9.29 15.21
CA GLY A 251 -6.58 -9.78 14.06
C GLY A 251 -8.09 -9.55 14.14
N GLN A 252 -8.61 -8.93 15.21
CA GLN A 252 -9.98 -8.41 15.30
C GLN A 252 -10.10 -6.93 14.91
N ILE A 253 -8.99 -6.22 14.76
CA ILE A 253 -9.01 -4.83 14.31
C ILE A 253 -9.48 -4.82 12.85
N PRO A 254 -10.58 -4.12 12.51
CA PRO A 254 -11.04 -4.04 11.13
C PRO A 254 -9.95 -3.45 10.24
N PRO A 255 -9.70 -4.02 9.05
CA PRO A 255 -8.80 -3.41 8.08
C PRO A 255 -9.22 -1.98 7.75
N SER A 256 -8.25 -1.10 7.54
CA SER A 256 -8.51 0.33 7.34
C SER A 256 -7.50 0.96 6.39
N PRO A 257 -7.82 2.08 5.72
CA PRO A 257 -6.83 2.78 4.94
C PRO A 257 -5.86 3.53 5.89
N PRO A 258 -4.60 3.74 5.47
CA PRO A 258 -3.69 4.64 6.17
C PRO A 258 -4.26 6.06 6.26
N LYS A 259 -3.93 6.78 7.34
CA LYS A 259 -4.44 8.15 7.60
C LYS A 259 -3.38 9.24 7.50
N LYS A 260 -2.16 8.89 7.08
CA LYS A 260 -1.05 9.81 6.96
C LYS A 260 -0.58 9.86 5.52
N PHE A 261 -0.57 11.06 4.97
CA PHE A 261 -0.24 11.32 3.57
C PHE A 261 0.83 12.41 3.49
N ASP A 262 1.75 12.23 2.56
CA ASP A 262 2.65 13.27 2.09
C ASP A 262 1.97 14.02 0.93
N LEU A 263 1.99 15.35 1.00
CA LEU A 263 1.48 16.23 -0.05
C LEU A 263 2.58 16.55 -1.06
N PHE A 264 2.32 16.28 -2.34
CA PHE A 264 3.19 16.63 -3.46
C PHE A 264 2.48 17.64 -4.35
N ILE A 265 3.17 18.70 -4.78
CA ILE A 265 2.56 19.81 -5.54
C ILE A 265 3.37 20.11 -6.81
N ASN A 266 2.69 20.39 -7.93
CA ASN A 266 3.29 20.90 -9.16
C ASN A 266 3.01 22.40 -9.31
N LEU A 267 4.05 23.23 -9.18
CA LEU A 267 3.95 24.68 -9.22
C LEU A 267 3.74 25.19 -10.65
N ASP A 268 4.33 24.55 -11.66
CA ASP A 268 4.15 24.85 -13.07
C ASP A 268 2.73 24.61 -13.52
N THR A 269 2.13 23.48 -13.12
CA THR A 269 0.72 23.18 -13.40
C THR A 269 -0.15 24.27 -12.79
N ALA A 270 0.07 24.61 -11.52
CA ALA A 270 -0.67 25.68 -10.87
C ALA A 270 -0.56 27.01 -11.63
N ARG A 271 0.67 27.42 -12.00
CA ARG A 271 0.93 28.66 -12.76
C ARG A 271 0.27 28.65 -14.14
N LYS A 272 0.45 27.58 -14.91
CA LYS A 272 -0.08 27.43 -16.29
C LYS A 272 -1.61 27.38 -16.30
N MET A 273 -2.23 26.86 -15.24
CA MET A 273 -3.68 26.83 -15.07
C MET A 273 -4.25 28.07 -14.37
N GLY A 274 -3.40 29.01 -13.93
CA GLY A 274 -3.84 30.22 -13.21
C GLY A 274 -4.34 29.96 -11.79
N ILE A 275 -3.98 28.82 -11.19
CA ILE A 275 -4.39 28.41 -9.85
C ILE A 275 -3.44 29.04 -8.83
N ARG A 276 -3.99 29.80 -7.90
CA ARG A 276 -3.22 30.38 -6.78
C ARG A 276 -3.21 29.40 -5.62
N LEU A 277 -2.02 28.92 -5.26
CA LEU A 277 -1.82 28.04 -4.12
C LEU A 277 -1.50 28.87 -2.87
N PRO A 278 -2.22 28.68 -1.75
CA PRO A 278 -1.90 29.36 -0.49
C PRO A 278 -0.56 28.91 0.09
N GLU A 279 0.15 29.83 0.75
CA GLU A 279 1.44 29.57 1.42
C GLU A 279 1.36 28.45 2.49
N GLU A 280 0.21 28.29 3.15
CA GLU A 280 0.00 27.19 4.09
C GLU A 280 0.06 25.82 3.41
N MET A 281 -0.60 25.68 2.26
CA MET A 281 -0.55 24.46 1.46
C MET A 281 0.87 24.15 1.00
N LEU A 282 1.61 25.16 0.53
CA LEU A 282 3.01 25.02 0.11
C LEU A 282 3.92 24.58 1.28
N ARG A 283 3.74 25.16 2.47
CA ARG A 283 4.50 24.79 3.68
C ARG A 283 4.22 23.36 4.15
N SER A 284 3.01 22.86 3.94
CA SER A 284 2.63 21.49 4.27
C SER A 284 3.13 20.44 3.25
N ALA A 285 3.58 20.89 2.07
CA ALA A 285 4.04 20.00 1.02
C ALA A 285 5.33 19.28 1.43
N LYS A 286 5.34 17.96 1.25
CA LYS A 286 6.55 17.14 1.36
C LYS A 286 7.56 17.54 0.31
N ARG A 287 7.08 17.78 -0.92
CA ARG A 287 7.90 18.24 -2.04
C ARG A 287 7.07 18.99 -3.06
N THR A 288 7.67 20.03 -3.63
CA THR A 288 7.15 20.78 -4.77
C THR A 288 7.96 20.44 -6.02
N PHE A 289 7.32 20.48 -7.18
CA PHE A 289 7.95 20.33 -8.49
C PHE A 289 7.83 21.65 -9.25
N PRO A 290 8.88 22.02 -10.01
CA PRO A 290 8.86 23.22 -10.82
C PRO A 290 7.74 23.13 -11.83
#